data_AF-A0A7I4YI97-F1
#
_entry.id   AF-A0A7I4YI97-F1
#
_cell.length_a   1.000
_cell.length_b   1.000
_cell.length_c   1.000
_cell.angle_alpha   90.00
_cell.angle_beta   90.00
_cell.angle_gamma   90.00
#
_symmetry.space_group_name_H-M   'P 1'
#
loop_
_entity.id
_entity.type
_entity.pdbx_description
1 polymer ?
#
loop_
_entity_poly.entity_id
_entity_poly.type
_entity_poly.pdbx_seq_one_letter_code
_entity_poly.pdbx_strand_id
1 'polypeptide(L)'
;MRFRNLIPNLPDVVLRRIFDFLSYQQLCKAECVCRRWQSIVLSIMRRNVHEITIDRFGSSEPSVHQVVPFHRLSVSCAPDAFDFLAGVIRRSRLSLIRMTADIEFLTNLKHVYVNKDENRKYFSNVDELWLLIVDCNDRVTENFLQIEEKLFSEINFLTLQVHLTTGCYRNVAAVLNAFMARHPKVTLRLEIHAEKSSSIFAQLAELSPVVLRRIKLICTEFDLPPLRFGELYRIMKERRIKAKSIVVRDWTLLFDGCTPVTAYPIETLRISSCTVESVDNLIEALRLTAQQQLPKVKRVIRPADGTVKPKTTSATTEKPLVKKTTTTRKKAFIKKLELAGQCTLRELQFLQTKAHEELIRRLQVSVPDLEVSCEDIYYCW
;
A
#
# COMPACT_ATOMS: atom_id res chain seq x y z
N MET A 1 -54.50 27.04 -12.35
CA MET A 1 -53.24 27.44 -11.70
C MET A 1 -52.08 26.87 -12.52
N ARG A 2 -51.34 27.70 -13.26
CA ARG A 2 -50.09 27.28 -13.93
C ARG A 2 -49.12 26.81 -12.85
N PHE A 3 -48.40 25.70 -13.09
CA PHE A 3 -47.33 25.21 -12.23
C PHE A 3 -46.37 26.38 -11.93
N ARG A 4 -46.57 27.07 -10.79
CA ARG A 4 -45.56 27.99 -10.28
C ARG A 4 -44.36 27.11 -10.02
N ASN A 5 -43.22 27.47 -10.61
CA ASN A 5 -41.94 26.86 -10.33
C ASN A 5 -41.65 27.01 -8.81
N LEU A 6 -42.16 26.07 -8.01
CA LEU A 6 -42.07 26.06 -6.55
C LEU A 6 -40.61 25.90 -6.12
N ILE A 7 -39.89 25.01 -6.82
CA ILE A 7 -38.54 24.60 -6.43
C ILE A 7 -37.49 25.71 -6.63
N PRO A 8 -37.49 26.51 -7.72
CA PRO A 8 -36.58 27.66 -7.84
C PRO A 8 -36.76 28.77 -6.79
N ASN A 9 -37.89 28.81 -6.07
CA ASN A 9 -38.16 29.83 -5.05
C ASN A 9 -37.91 29.34 -3.61
N LEU A 10 -37.65 28.04 -3.40
CA LEU A 10 -37.31 27.52 -2.07
C LEU A 10 -35.94 28.05 -1.62
N PRO A 11 -35.72 28.32 -0.31
CA PRO A 11 -34.39 28.66 0.21
C PRO A 11 -33.36 27.54 0.01
N ASP A 12 -32.08 27.90 -0.14
CA ASP A 12 -30.98 26.93 -0.35
C ASP A 12 -30.91 25.85 0.73
N VAL A 13 -31.22 26.20 1.99
CA VAL A 13 -31.23 25.26 3.12
C VAL A 13 -32.26 24.14 2.90
N VAL A 14 -33.43 24.48 2.34
CA VAL A 14 -34.48 23.50 2.04
C VAL A 14 -34.08 22.65 0.83
N LEU A 15 -33.55 23.29 -0.22
CA LEU A 15 -33.08 22.56 -1.41
C LEU A 15 -31.95 21.57 -1.08
N ARG A 16 -31.00 21.95 -0.21
CA ARG A 16 -29.95 21.04 0.28
C ARG A 16 -30.55 19.81 0.95
N ARG A 17 -31.53 20.00 1.84
CA ARG A 17 -32.21 18.88 2.51
C ARG A 17 -32.96 17.98 1.54
N ILE A 18 -33.62 18.54 0.52
CA ILE A 18 -34.30 17.75 -0.51
C ILE A 18 -33.27 16.95 -1.32
N PHE A 19 -32.17 17.60 -1.73
CA PHE A 19 -31.14 16.96 -2.54
C PHE A 19 -30.33 15.91 -1.78
N ASP A 20 -30.26 16.00 -0.45
CA ASP A 20 -29.63 14.97 0.39
C ASP A 20 -30.36 13.62 0.33
N PHE A 21 -31.62 13.56 -0.13
CA PHE A 21 -32.35 12.32 -0.39
C PHE A 21 -32.15 11.76 -1.79
N LEU A 22 -31.45 12.47 -2.68
CA LEU A 22 -31.27 12.05 -4.06
C LEU A 22 -30.06 11.12 -4.19
N SER A 23 -30.19 10.11 -5.05
CA SER A 23 -29.07 9.26 -5.44
C SER A 23 -28.03 10.05 -6.25
N TYR A 24 -26.81 9.51 -6.36
CA TYR A 24 -25.75 10.12 -7.19
C TYR A 24 -26.21 10.41 -8.61
N GLN A 25 -26.94 9.48 -9.23
CA GLN A 25 -27.46 9.63 -10.59
C GLN A 25 -28.51 10.74 -10.68
N GLN A 26 -29.40 10.83 -9.68
CA GLN A 26 -30.41 11.89 -9.61
C GLN A 26 -29.76 13.26 -9.37
N LEU A 27 -28.73 13.33 -8.53
CA LEU A 27 -27.95 14.55 -8.33
C LEU A 27 -27.23 14.99 -9.61
N CYS A 28 -26.66 14.05 -10.38
CA CYS A 28 -26.07 14.36 -11.69
C CYS A 28 -27.11 14.99 -12.63
N LYS A 29 -28.35 14.49 -12.65
CA LYS A 29 -29.45 15.10 -13.45
C LYS A 29 -29.85 16.48 -12.92
N ALA A 30 -29.94 16.65 -11.59
CA ALA A 30 -30.27 17.91 -10.94
C ALA A 30 -29.21 18.99 -11.21
N GLU A 31 -27.93 18.60 -11.32
CA GLU A 31 -26.81 19.49 -11.64
C GLU A 31 -27.02 20.25 -12.96
N CYS A 32 -27.67 19.61 -13.94
CA CYS A 32 -27.87 20.14 -15.28
C CYS A 32 -29.06 21.12 -15.40
N VAL A 33 -29.84 21.33 -14.33
CA VAL A 33 -31.09 22.11 -14.39
C VAL A 33 -30.81 23.62 -14.43
N CYS A 34 -29.99 24.14 -13.51
CA CYS A 34 -29.60 25.55 -13.49
C CYS A 34 -28.33 25.77 -12.64
N ARG A 35 -27.68 26.92 -12.81
CA ARG A 35 -26.43 27.28 -12.07
C ARG A 35 -26.58 27.20 -10.55
N ARG A 36 -27.75 27.58 -10.01
CA ARG A 36 -28.01 27.52 -8.57
C ARG A 36 -28.02 26.07 -8.07
N TRP A 37 -28.71 25.17 -8.78
CA TRP A 37 -28.76 23.75 -8.44
C TRP A 37 -27.39 23.09 -8.60
N GLN A 38 -26.67 23.42 -9.67
CA GLN A 38 -25.29 22.98 -9.86
C GLN A 38 -24.42 23.31 -8.65
N SER A 39 -24.46 24.55 -8.15
CA SER A 39 -23.69 24.96 -6.96
C SER A 39 -24.04 24.15 -5.72
N ILE A 40 -25.33 23.91 -5.48
CA ILE A 40 -25.82 23.11 -4.35
C ILE A 40 -25.37 21.65 -4.50
N VAL A 41 -25.57 21.03 -5.67
CA VAL A 41 -25.17 19.65 -5.94
C VAL A 41 -23.66 19.47 -5.78
N LEU A 42 -22.85 20.37 -6.34
CA LEU A 42 -21.39 20.31 -6.18
C LEU A 42 -20.98 20.44 -4.71
N SER A 43 -21.66 21.27 -3.92
CA SER A 43 -21.42 21.36 -2.48
C SER A 43 -21.76 20.06 -1.75
N ILE A 44 -22.84 19.37 -2.13
CA ILE A 44 -23.23 18.08 -1.55
C ILE A 44 -22.22 16.99 -1.93
N MET A 45 -21.85 16.92 -3.21
CA MET A 45 -20.87 15.93 -3.71
C MET A 45 -19.52 16.07 -3.01
N ARG A 46 -19.03 17.30 -2.83
CA ARG A 46 -17.76 17.54 -2.13
C ARG A 46 -17.77 17.11 -0.67
N ARG A 47 -18.93 17.14 -0.01
CA ARG A 47 -19.10 16.66 1.37
C ARG A 47 -19.21 15.13 1.44
N ASN A 48 -19.77 14.51 0.40
CA ASN A 48 -20.16 13.10 0.42
C ASN A 48 -19.20 12.19 -0.34
N VAL A 49 -18.23 12.73 -1.08
CA VAL A 49 -17.25 11.96 -1.87
C VAL A 49 -15.83 12.40 -1.49
N HIS A 50 -15.14 11.54 -0.74
CA HIS A 50 -13.75 11.71 -0.32
C HIS A 50 -12.84 10.61 -0.87
N GLU A 51 -13.42 9.51 -1.36
CA GLU A 51 -12.70 8.40 -1.95
C GLU A 51 -13.25 8.09 -3.34
N ILE A 52 -12.37 7.80 -4.29
CA ILE A 52 -12.75 7.32 -5.62
C ILE A 52 -11.97 6.06 -5.97
N THR A 53 -12.66 5.10 -6.58
CA THR A 53 -12.07 3.94 -7.25
C THR A 53 -12.45 4.00 -8.71
N ILE A 54 -11.46 4.02 -9.59
CA ILE A 54 -11.65 4.02 -11.05
C ILE A 54 -11.15 2.69 -11.56
N ASP A 55 -12.08 1.83 -11.94
CA ASP A 55 -11.81 0.56 -12.60
C ASP A 55 -12.11 0.71 -14.09
N ARG A 56 -11.15 0.31 -14.93
CA ARG A 56 -11.28 0.37 -16.40
C ARG A 56 -11.09 -1.00 -17.05
N PHE A 57 -11.09 -2.06 -16.25
CA PHE A 57 -10.92 -3.42 -16.73
C PHE A 57 -12.28 -4.13 -16.87
N GLY A 58 -12.52 -4.75 -18.03
CA GLY A 58 -13.66 -5.67 -18.23
C GLY A 58 -15.05 -5.04 -18.33
N SER A 59 -15.20 -3.72 -18.22
CA SER A 59 -16.51 -3.05 -18.32
C SER A 59 -16.68 -2.33 -19.66
N SER A 60 -17.70 -2.73 -20.41
CA SER A 60 -18.11 -2.07 -21.66
C SER A 60 -18.96 -0.81 -21.41
N GLU A 61 -19.75 -0.80 -20.35
CA GLU A 61 -20.68 0.29 -20.05
C GLU A 61 -20.21 1.15 -18.86
N PRO A 62 -20.22 2.49 -19.01
CA PRO A 62 -19.94 3.40 -17.90
C PRO A 62 -20.97 3.27 -16.77
N SER A 63 -20.49 3.06 -15.55
CA SER A 63 -21.32 2.98 -14.35
C SER A 63 -20.66 3.71 -13.18
N VAL A 64 -21.50 4.26 -12.30
CA VAL A 64 -21.06 4.89 -11.05
C VAL A 64 -21.93 4.40 -9.92
N HIS A 65 -21.28 3.91 -8.86
CA HIS A 65 -21.94 3.49 -7.64
C HIS A 65 -21.37 4.28 -6.45
N GLN A 66 -22.23 5.02 -5.75
CA GLN A 66 -21.84 5.76 -4.55
C GLN A 66 -22.14 4.93 -3.31
N VAL A 67 -21.11 4.69 -2.49
CA VAL A 67 -21.24 4.05 -1.19
C VAL A 67 -21.16 5.13 -0.11
N VAL A 68 -22.32 5.71 0.24
CA VAL A 68 -22.42 6.88 1.12
C VAL A 68 -21.73 6.68 2.48
N PRO A 69 -21.88 5.55 3.20
CA PRO A 69 -21.24 5.36 4.51
C PRO A 69 -19.70 5.44 4.48
N PHE A 70 -19.10 5.11 3.33
CA PHE A 70 -17.65 5.16 3.15
C PHE A 70 -17.18 6.43 2.42
N HIS A 71 -18.08 7.35 2.10
CA HIS A 71 -17.80 8.52 1.25
C HIS A 71 -17.09 8.13 -0.07
N ARG A 72 -17.40 6.94 -0.59
CA ARG A 72 -16.70 6.32 -1.73
C ARG A 72 -17.54 6.40 -2.99
N LEU A 73 -16.88 6.73 -4.09
CA LEU A 73 -17.43 6.63 -5.44
C LEU A 73 -16.68 5.56 -6.23
N SER A 74 -17.36 4.46 -6.56
CA SER A 74 -16.83 3.42 -7.43
C SER A 74 -17.27 3.70 -8.86
N VAL A 75 -16.31 3.76 -9.76
CA VAL A 75 -16.49 4.12 -11.17
C VAL A 75 -15.97 2.96 -11.99
N SER A 76 -16.80 2.45 -12.90
CA SER A 76 -16.38 1.46 -13.88
C SER A 76 -16.69 1.95 -15.28
N CYS A 77 -15.74 1.90 -16.21
CA CYS A 77 -15.97 2.33 -17.59
C CYS A 77 -14.93 1.77 -18.56
N ALA A 78 -15.23 1.87 -19.87
CA ALA A 78 -14.25 1.58 -20.91
C ALA A 78 -13.04 2.56 -20.85
N PRO A 79 -11.86 2.17 -21.35
CA PRO A 79 -10.65 2.99 -21.31
C PRO A 79 -10.76 4.37 -21.98
N ASP A 80 -11.61 4.48 -23.01
CA ASP A 80 -11.84 5.67 -23.85
C ASP A 80 -13.04 6.53 -23.41
N ALA A 81 -13.70 6.18 -22.30
CA ALA A 81 -14.86 6.90 -21.76
C ALA A 81 -14.50 8.25 -21.11
N PHE A 82 -13.70 9.08 -21.79
CA PHE A 82 -13.14 10.32 -21.25
C PHE A 82 -14.20 11.37 -20.92
N ASP A 83 -15.26 11.50 -21.72
CA ASP A 83 -16.36 12.46 -21.46
C ASP A 83 -17.12 12.11 -20.18
N PHE A 84 -17.36 10.82 -19.97
CA PHE A 84 -17.97 10.31 -18.75
C PHE A 84 -17.08 10.61 -17.53
N LEU A 85 -15.78 10.30 -17.64
CA LEU A 85 -14.80 10.59 -16.60
C LEU A 85 -14.67 12.09 -16.33
N ALA A 86 -14.74 12.94 -17.34
CA ALA A 86 -14.71 14.40 -17.19
C ALA A 86 -15.83 14.88 -16.28
N GLY A 87 -17.05 14.37 -16.48
CA GLY A 87 -18.18 14.62 -15.60
C GLY A 87 -17.90 14.21 -14.15
N VAL A 88 -17.41 12.99 -13.94
CA VAL A 88 -17.09 12.44 -12.61
C VAL A 88 -16.03 13.28 -11.91
N ILE A 89 -14.87 13.48 -12.56
CA ILE A 89 -13.72 14.18 -12.00
C ILE A 89 -14.04 15.64 -11.70
N ARG A 90 -14.82 16.31 -12.56
CA ARG A 90 -15.29 17.69 -12.30
C ARG A 90 -16.05 17.83 -10.99
N ARG A 91 -16.83 16.81 -10.59
CA ARG A 91 -17.64 16.82 -9.37
C ARG A 91 -16.84 16.46 -8.12
N SER A 92 -15.85 15.56 -8.23
CA SER A 92 -15.20 14.96 -7.07
C SER A 92 -13.79 15.46 -6.79
N ARG A 93 -13.00 15.87 -7.81
CA ARG A 93 -11.54 16.07 -7.68
C ARG A 93 -11.08 16.97 -6.54
N LEU A 94 -11.91 17.93 -6.13
CA LEU A 94 -11.59 18.92 -5.10
C LEU A 94 -11.82 18.44 -3.68
N SER A 95 -12.45 17.29 -3.47
CA SER A 95 -12.70 16.72 -2.14
C SER A 95 -12.05 15.35 -1.95
N LEU A 96 -11.44 14.78 -2.99
CA LEU A 96 -10.78 13.49 -2.91
C LEU A 96 -9.57 13.55 -1.98
N ILE A 97 -9.57 12.65 -0.99
CA ILE A 97 -8.48 12.36 -0.06
C ILE A 97 -7.85 11.01 -0.43
N ARG A 98 -8.67 10.06 -0.91
CA ARG A 98 -8.25 8.72 -1.31
C ARG A 98 -8.57 8.46 -2.77
N MET A 99 -7.64 7.81 -3.46
CA MET A 99 -7.81 7.48 -4.87
C MET A 99 -7.24 6.10 -5.17
N THR A 100 -8.03 5.28 -5.87
CA THR A 100 -7.58 4.05 -6.51
C THR A 100 -7.78 4.21 -8.01
N ALA A 101 -6.72 4.06 -8.79
CA ALA A 101 -6.79 4.13 -10.24
C ALA A 101 -5.63 3.36 -10.87
N ASP A 102 -5.77 3.02 -12.15
CA ASP A 102 -4.68 2.48 -12.93
C ASP A 102 -3.78 3.60 -13.52
N ILE A 103 -2.53 3.25 -13.82
CA ILE A 103 -1.55 4.20 -14.36
C ILE A 103 -1.99 4.80 -15.70
N GLU A 104 -2.62 4.02 -16.56
CA GLU A 104 -3.04 4.47 -17.88
C GLU A 104 -4.17 5.50 -17.80
N PHE A 105 -4.98 5.50 -16.73
CA PHE A 105 -5.95 6.56 -16.49
C PHE A 105 -5.22 7.88 -16.26
N LEU A 106 -4.22 7.86 -15.38
CA LEU A 106 -3.45 9.05 -15.01
C LEU A 106 -2.68 9.63 -16.20
N THR A 107 -2.11 8.79 -17.06
CA THR A 107 -1.39 9.24 -18.27
C THR A 107 -2.28 9.90 -19.30
N ASN A 108 -3.55 9.49 -19.35
CA ASN A 108 -4.53 9.98 -20.30
C ASN A 108 -5.41 11.13 -19.76
N LEU A 109 -5.09 11.69 -18.58
CA LEU A 109 -5.85 12.82 -18.02
C LEU A 109 -5.87 14.08 -18.91
N LYS A 110 -4.95 14.20 -19.86
CA LYS A 110 -5.00 15.26 -20.88
C LYS A 110 -6.25 15.18 -21.77
N HIS A 111 -6.84 13.99 -21.90
CA HIS A 111 -8.08 13.75 -22.65
C HIS A 111 -9.33 13.95 -21.79
N VAL A 112 -9.19 14.01 -20.46
CA VAL A 112 -10.29 14.24 -19.54
C VAL A 112 -10.44 15.76 -19.35
N TYR A 113 -11.50 16.35 -19.92
CA TYR A 113 -11.74 17.78 -19.78
C TYR A 113 -12.04 18.14 -18.31
N VAL A 114 -11.12 18.87 -17.69
CA VAL A 114 -11.27 19.39 -16.34
C VAL A 114 -11.02 20.88 -16.35
N ASN A 115 -12.04 21.67 -16.04
CA ASN A 115 -11.86 23.11 -15.83
C ASN A 115 -10.99 23.32 -14.58
N LYS A 116 -9.71 23.61 -14.80
CA LYS A 116 -8.69 23.87 -13.78
C LYS A 116 -7.79 25.01 -14.25
N ASP A 117 -7.31 25.80 -13.30
CA ASP A 117 -6.24 26.75 -13.57
C ASP A 117 -4.98 25.98 -14.01
N GLU A 118 -4.18 26.58 -14.90
CA GLU A 118 -2.99 25.94 -15.49
C GLU A 118 -2.05 25.37 -14.42
N ASN A 119 -1.81 26.16 -13.36
CA ASN A 119 -0.91 25.83 -12.26
C ASN A 119 -1.49 24.86 -11.22
N ARG A 120 -2.81 24.59 -11.26
CA ARG A 120 -3.45 23.73 -10.26
C ARG A 120 -3.23 22.26 -10.59
N LYS A 121 -2.86 21.47 -9.57
CA LYS A 121 -2.80 20.00 -9.70
C LYS A 121 -4.18 19.42 -10.00
N TYR A 122 -4.24 18.27 -10.68
CA TYR A 122 -5.50 17.58 -10.96
C TYR A 122 -6.21 17.17 -9.67
N PHE A 123 -5.45 16.56 -8.74
CA PHE A 123 -5.91 15.98 -7.49
C PHE A 123 -5.11 16.55 -6.31
N SER A 124 -5.33 17.83 -6.00
CA SER A 124 -4.51 18.53 -5.02
C SER A 124 -4.62 18.00 -3.59
N ASN A 125 -5.73 17.34 -3.25
CA ASN A 125 -6.10 16.96 -1.90
C ASN A 125 -5.93 15.45 -1.64
N VAL A 126 -5.58 14.67 -2.67
CA VAL A 126 -5.35 13.23 -2.52
C VAL A 126 -4.09 13.05 -1.69
N ASP A 127 -4.25 12.32 -0.59
CA ASP A 127 -3.21 12.02 0.40
C ASP A 127 -2.79 10.54 0.34
N GLU A 128 -3.75 9.66 0.01
CA GLU A 128 -3.56 8.22 -0.11
C GLU A 128 -3.92 7.77 -1.54
N LEU A 129 -2.92 7.23 -2.24
CA LEU A 129 -3.03 6.73 -3.59
C LEU A 129 -2.78 5.23 -3.63
N TRP A 130 -3.72 4.49 -4.22
CA TRP A 130 -3.53 3.11 -4.66
C TRP A 130 -3.41 3.10 -6.18
N LEU A 131 -2.20 2.86 -6.69
CA LEU A 131 -1.90 2.86 -8.11
C LEU A 131 -1.79 1.43 -8.62
N LEU A 132 -2.62 1.09 -9.61
CA LEU A 132 -2.60 -0.19 -10.30
C LEU A 132 -1.75 -0.10 -11.59
N ILE A 133 -0.85 -1.05 -11.78
CA ILE A 133 0.07 -1.11 -12.93
C ILE A 133 -0.04 -2.49 -13.58
N VAL A 134 -0.63 -2.58 -14.77
CA VAL A 134 -0.88 -3.85 -15.50
C VAL A 134 -0.16 -3.92 -16.86
N ASP A 135 0.06 -2.78 -17.53
CA ASP A 135 0.81 -2.71 -18.80
C ASP A 135 1.69 -1.45 -18.84
N CYS A 136 2.78 -1.45 -18.07
CA CYS A 136 3.69 -0.31 -17.98
C CYS A 136 4.72 -0.31 -19.14
N ASN A 137 4.25 -0.29 -20.38
CA ASN A 137 5.11 -0.16 -21.54
C ASN A 137 5.78 1.23 -21.63
N ASP A 138 6.72 1.40 -22.56
CA ASP A 138 7.53 2.62 -22.69
C ASP A 138 6.64 3.85 -22.91
N ARG A 139 5.63 3.74 -23.79
CA ARG A 139 4.68 4.82 -24.08
C ARG A 139 3.90 5.27 -22.85
N VAL A 140 3.37 4.32 -22.06
CA VAL A 140 2.65 4.64 -20.81
C VAL A 140 3.59 5.32 -19.82
N THR A 141 4.81 4.81 -19.70
CA THR A 141 5.81 5.33 -18.76
C THR A 141 6.23 6.76 -19.12
N GLU A 142 6.56 7.03 -20.38
CA GLU A 142 6.90 8.36 -20.87
C GLU A 142 5.77 9.36 -20.65
N ASN A 143 4.54 8.98 -21.02
CA ASN A 143 3.36 9.82 -20.79
C ASN A 143 3.13 10.10 -19.30
N PHE A 144 3.37 9.11 -18.43
CA PHE A 144 3.27 9.28 -16.99
C PHE A 144 4.28 10.30 -16.48
N LEU A 145 5.55 10.14 -16.84
CA LEU A 145 6.63 11.03 -16.41
C LEU A 145 6.41 12.48 -16.88
N GLN A 146 5.77 12.69 -18.03
CA GLN A 146 5.41 14.02 -18.53
C GLN A 146 4.28 14.70 -17.73
N ILE A 147 3.37 13.93 -17.15
CA ILE A 147 2.21 14.48 -16.44
C ILE A 147 2.33 14.41 -14.92
N GLU A 148 3.24 13.59 -14.37
CA GLU A 148 3.34 13.30 -12.93
C GLU A 148 3.31 14.57 -12.07
N GLU A 149 4.07 15.59 -12.49
CA GLU A 149 4.19 16.84 -11.76
C GLU A 149 2.85 17.55 -11.62
N LYS A 150 1.91 17.34 -12.54
CA LYS A 150 0.61 18.01 -12.56
C LYS A 150 -0.46 17.22 -11.81
N LEU A 151 -0.19 16.00 -11.38
CA LEU A 151 -1.22 15.12 -10.81
C LEU A 151 -1.56 15.47 -9.36
N PHE A 152 -0.55 15.49 -8.49
CA PHE A 152 -0.72 15.53 -7.04
C PHE A 152 0.10 16.65 -6.40
N SER A 153 -0.27 17.08 -5.19
CA SER A 153 0.51 18.06 -4.41
C SER A 153 1.46 17.35 -3.45
N GLU A 154 0.93 16.54 -2.54
CA GLU A 154 1.71 15.72 -1.61
C GLU A 154 0.98 14.40 -1.36
N ILE A 155 1.67 13.26 -1.55
CA ILE A 155 1.16 11.93 -1.24
C ILE A 155 1.87 11.42 0.02
N ASN A 156 1.11 11.17 1.09
CA ASN A 156 1.66 10.59 2.32
C ASN A 156 1.59 9.07 2.32
N PHE A 157 0.65 8.46 1.61
CA PHE A 157 0.50 7.01 1.51
C PHE A 157 0.40 6.58 0.05
N LEU A 158 1.32 5.73 -0.38
CA LEU A 158 1.32 5.17 -1.74
C LEU A 158 1.35 3.66 -1.68
N THR A 159 0.36 3.02 -2.29
CA THR A 159 0.36 1.59 -2.58
C THR A 159 0.51 1.41 -4.07
N LEU A 160 1.62 0.82 -4.53
CA LEU A 160 1.73 0.36 -5.92
C LEU A 160 1.39 -1.12 -5.99
N GLN A 161 0.36 -1.44 -6.76
CA GLN A 161 -0.01 -2.80 -7.09
C GLN A 161 0.41 -3.07 -8.53
N VAL A 162 1.40 -3.93 -8.70
CA VAL A 162 2.03 -4.24 -9.97
C VAL A 162 1.66 -5.65 -10.39
N HIS A 163 1.06 -5.79 -11.56
CA HIS A 163 0.89 -7.05 -12.25
C HIS A 163 2.00 -7.18 -13.27
N LEU A 164 2.88 -8.15 -13.07
CA LEU A 164 4.11 -8.26 -13.84
C LEU A 164 3.85 -8.86 -15.22
N THR A 165 3.97 -8.01 -16.23
CA THR A 165 4.06 -8.39 -17.64
C THR A 165 5.53 -8.39 -18.06
N THR A 166 5.96 -9.41 -18.79
CA THR A 166 7.37 -9.58 -19.20
C THR A 166 7.91 -8.33 -19.90
N GLY A 167 9.08 -7.85 -19.47
CA GLY A 167 9.81 -6.76 -20.14
C GLY A 167 9.55 -5.35 -19.60
N CYS A 168 8.57 -5.15 -18.72
CA CYS A 168 8.21 -3.81 -18.21
C CYS A 168 8.86 -3.43 -16.86
N TYR A 169 9.82 -4.22 -16.35
CA TYR A 169 10.34 -4.07 -14.98
C TYR A 169 11.03 -2.72 -14.72
N ARG A 170 11.79 -2.23 -15.71
CA ARG A 170 12.48 -0.93 -15.66
C ARG A 170 11.49 0.23 -15.62
N ASN A 171 10.41 0.09 -16.36
CA ASN A 171 9.35 1.09 -16.45
C ASN A 171 8.60 1.25 -15.13
N VAL A 172 8.26 0.13 -14.49
CA VAL A 172 7.71 0.12 -13.12
C VAL A 172 8.67 0.80 -12.14
N ALA A 173 9.98 0.50 -12.22
CA ALA A 173 10.98 1.13 -11.39
C ALA A 173 11.09 2.64 -11.64
N ALA A 174 10.99 3.09 -12.90
CA ALA A 174 10.99 4.51 -13.28
C ALA A 174 9.78 5.26 -12.68
N VAL A 175 8.58 4.69 -12.78
CA VAL A 175 7.36 5.24 -12.17
C VAL A 175 7.52 5.36 -10.65
N LEU A 176 8.01 4.30 -10.00
CA LEU A 176 8.25 4.31 -8.55
C LEU A 176 9.26 5.40 -8.16
N ASN A 177 10.37 5.50 -8.89
CA ASN A 177 11.40 6.50 -8.64
C ASN A 177 10.87 7.93 -8.79
N ALA A 178 10.01 8.20 -9.77
CA ALA A 178 9.36 9.50 -9.94
C ALA A 178 8.52 9.87 -8.70
N PHE A 179 7.69 8.94 -8.20
CA PHE A 179 6.93 9.18 -6.98
C PHE A 179 7.82 9.41 -5.75
N MET A 180 8.87 8.63 -5.58
CA MET A 180 9.78 8.77 -4.43
C MET A 180 10.57 10.08 -4.48
N ALA A 181 10.98 10.52 -5.69
CA ALA A 181 11.65 11.80 -5.88
C ALA A 181 10.70 12.97 -5.57
N ARG A 182 9.44 12.88 -6.01
CA ARG A 182 8.42 13.91 -5.78
C ARG A 182 7.92 13.97 -4.34
N HIS A 183 7.76 12.81 -3.71
CA HIS A 183 7.18 12.66 -2.37
C HIS A 183 8.15 11.92 -1.44
N PRO A 184 9.25 12.57 -1.01
CA PRO A 184 10.33 11.90 -0.27
C PRO A 184 9.92 11.37 1.12
N LYS A 185 8.77 11.81 1.66
CA LYS A 185 8.23 11.37 2.95
C LYS A 185 7.15 10.28 2.82
N VAL A 186 6.87 9.82 1.60
CA VAL A 186 5.78 8.89 1.33
C VAL A 186 5.97 7.58 2.08
N THR A 187 4.89 7.10 2.71
CA THR A 187 4.82 5.75 3.25
C THR A 187 4.45 4.79 2.13
N LEU A 188 5.45 4.07 1.65
CA LEU A 188 5.33 3.22 0.47
C LEU A 188 4.95 1.77 0.81
N ARG A 189 3.96 1.23 0.10
CA ARG A 189 3.61 -0.19 0.06
C ARG A 189 3.74 -0.69 -1.37
N LEU A 190 4.29 -1.89 -1.53
CA LEU A 190 4.47 -2.52 -2.83
C LEU A 190 3.79 -3.88 -2.83
N GLU A 191 2.88 -4.10 -3.77
CA GLU A 191 2.22 -5.39 -4.01
C GLU A 191 2.60 -5.86 -5.40
N ILE A 192 3.25 -7.02 -5.50
CA ILE A 192 3.71 -7.60 -6.77
C ILE A 192 2.94 -8.89 -7.02
N HIS A 193 2.22 -8.91 -8.13
CA HIS A 193 1.46 -10.05 -8.63
C HIS A 193 2.24 -10.67 -9.79
N ALA A 194 2.48 -11.97 -9.73
CA ALA A 194 3.23 -12.68 -10.77
C ALA A 194 2.86 -14.15 -10.82
N GLU A 195 2.94 -14.73 -12.02
CA GLU A 195 2.83 -16.19 -12.24
C GLU A 195 4.12 -16.92 -11.84
N LYS A 196 5.28 -16.25 -11.94
CA LYS A 196 6.60 -16.86 -11.69
C LYS A 196 7.44 -16.02 -10.74
N SER A 197 8.17 -16.69 -9.85
CA SER A 197 9.08 -16.02 -8.91
C SER A 197 10.22 -15.28 -9.61
N SER A 198 10.67 -15.76 -10.78
CA SER A 198 11.67 -15.06 -11.60
C SER A 198 11.24 -13.65 -12.01
N SER A 199 9.95 -13.43 -12.28
CA SER A 199 9.41 -12.11 -12.59
C SER A 199 9.50 -11.18 -11.37
N ILE A 200 9.17 -11.68 -10.17
CA ILE A 200 9.35 -10.92 -8.92
C ILE A 200 10.81 -10.52 -8.75
N PHE A 201 11.73 -11.47 -8.93
CA PHE A 201 13.16 -11.24 -8.77
C PHE A 201 13.70 -10.22 -9.78
N ALA A 202 13.28 -10.33 -11.05
CA ALA A 202 13.62 -9.37 -12.08
C ALA A 202 13.09 -7.96 -11.75
N GLN A 203 11.85 -7.86 -11.27
CA GLN A 203 11.29 -6.57 -10.84
C GLN A 203 12.07 -5.96 -9.68
N LEU A 204 12.37 -6.75 -8.64
CA LEU A 204 13.13 -6.29 -7.47
C LEU A 204 14.56 -5.89 -7.86
N ALA A 205 15.17 -6.58 -8.80
CA ALA A 205 16.50 -6.28 -9.31
C ALA A 205 16.57 -4.94 -10.05
N GLU A 206 15.46 -4.40 -10.56
CA GLU A 206 15.41 -3.08 -11.19
C GLU A 206 15.15 -1.94 -10.20
N LEU A 207 14.66 -2.24 -8.98
CA LEU A 207 14.35 -1.20 -7.99
C LEU A 207 15.63 -0.52 -7.48
N SER A 208 15.55 0.80 -7.31
CA SER A 208 16.56 1.57 -6.57
C SER A 208 16.46 1.26 -5.06
N PRO A 209 17.48 1.63 -4.24
CA PRO A 209 17.40 1.49 -2.80
C PRO A 209 16.14 2.14 -2.22
N VAL A 210 15.29 1.34 -1.57
CA VAL A 210 13.96 1.78 -1.12
C VAL A 210 13.62 1.25 0.27
N VAL A 211 12.86 2.05 1.04
CA VAL A 211 12.32 1.68 2.35
C VAL A 211 10.80 1.56 2.25
N LEU A 212 10.30 0.35 2.41
CA LEU A 212 8.90 -0.02 2.31
C LEU A 212 8.28 -0.19 3.69
N ARG A 213 7.04 0.30 3.86
CA ARG A 213 6.19 -0.08 4.98
C ARG A 213 5.83 -1.56 4.90
N ARG A 214 5.53 -2.04 3.69
CA ARG A 214 5.17 -3.43 3.42
C ARG A 214 5.51 -3.79 1.97
N ILE A 215 6.01 -5.01 1.77
CA ILE A 215 6.03 -5.68 0.48
C ILE A 215 5.11 -6.90 0.52
N LYS A 216 4.25 -7.07 -0.49
CA LYS A 216 3.46 -8.27 -0.69
C LYS A 216 3.85 -8.93 -2.01
N LEU A 217 4.09 -10.22 -1.99
CA LEU A 217 4.41 -11.04 -3.15
C LEU A 217 3.29 -12.06 -3.32
N ILE A 218 2.51 -11.94 -4.38
CA ILE A 218 1.28 -12.69 -4.60
C ILE A 218 1.45 -13.52 -5.87
N CYS A 219 1.25 -14.82 -5.75
CA CYS A 219 1.17 -15.67 -6.93
C CYS A 219 -0.20 -15.51 -7.59
N THR A 220 -0.21 -15.44 -8.91
CA THR A 220 -1.44 -15.47 -9.70
C THR A 220 -1.66 -16.80 -10.41
N GLU A 221 -0.69 -17.71 -10.34
CA GLU A 221 -0.75 -19.04 -10.94
C GLU A 221 -1.36 -20.07 -9.98
N PHE A 222 -2.16 -21.00 -10.51
CA PHE A 222 -2.88 -21.98 -9.71
C PHE A 222 -1.99 -23.09 -9.15
N ASP A 223 -0.88 -23.43 -9.82
CA ASP A 223 0.00 -24.54 -9.45
C ASP A 223 0.98 -24.22 -8.30
N LEU A 224 0.89 -23.01 -7.74
CA LEU A 224 1.71 -22.50 -6.64
C LEU A 224 3.22 -22.73 -6.92
N PRO A 225 3.80 -22.08 -7.95
CA PRO A 225 5.18 -22.30 -8.34
C PRO A 225 6.15 -21.95 -7.21
N PRO A 226 7.42 -22.42 -7.29
CA PRO A 226 8.36 -22.23 -6.20
C PRO A 226 8.84 -20.77 -6.07
N LEU A 227 8.82 -20.25 -4.85
CA LEU A 227 9.47 -19.01 -4.44
C LEU A 227 10.61 -19.33 -3.47
N ARG A 228 11.85 -19.06 -3.92
CA ARG A 228 13.06 -19.31 -3.14
C ARG A 228 13.39 -18.12 -2.25
N PHE A 229 13.31 -18.30 -0.94
CA PHE A 229 13.60 -17.23 0.02
C PHE A 229 15.08 -16.82 0.03
N GLY A 230 16.01 -17.73 -0.25
CA GLY A 230 17.44 -17.39 -0.35
C GLY A 230 17.73 -16.38 -1.47
N GLU A 231 17.02 -16.49 -2.60
CA GLU A 231 17.14 -15.55 -3.72
C GLU A 231 16.49 -14.21 -3.39
N LEU A 232 15.31 -14.22 -2.75
CA LEU A 232 14.67 -13.01 -2.24
C LEU A 232 15.58 -12.25 -1.26
N TYR A 233 16.18 -12.96 -0.30
CA TYR A 233 17.14 -12.40 0.64
C TYR A 233 18.31 -11.73 -0.08
N ARG A 234 18.92 -12.43 -1.05
CA ARG A 234 20.07 -11.94 -1.81
C ARG A 234 19.73 -10.65 -2.56
N ILE A 235 18.65 -10.64 -3.33
CA ILE A 235 18.26 -9.47 -4.14
C ILE A 235 17.90 -8.28 -3.23
N MET A 236 17.10 -8.51 -2.18
CA MET A 236 16.75 -7.42 -1.25
C MET A 236 17.98 -6.85 -0.56
N LYS A 237 18.96 -7.69 -0.21
CA LYS A 237 20.23 -7.24 0.37
C LYS A 237 21.06 -6.43 -0.63
N GLU A 238 21.30 -6.96 -1.83
CA GLU A 238 22.09 -6.33 -2.90
C GLU A 238 21.50 -4.98 -3.31
N ARG A 239 20.19 -4.94 -3.53
CA ARG A 239 19.46 -3.72 -3.95
C ARG A 239 19.12 -2.79 -2.77
N ARG A 240 19.48 -3.17 -1.54
CA ARG A 240 19.19 -2.40 -0.31
C ARG A 240 17.69 -2.09 -0.12
N ILE A 241 16.84 -3.04 -0.50
CA ILE A 241 15.39 -2.97 -0.31
C ILE A 241 15.09 -3.35 1.14
N LYS A 242 14.57 -2.41 1.92
CA LYS A 242 14.19 -2.61 3.32
C LYS A 242 12.68 -2.61 3.41
N ALA A 243 12.08 -3.59 4.10
CA ALA A 243 10.64 -3.61 4.34
C ALA A 243 10.38 -3.78 5.83
N LYS A 244 9.40 -3.06 6.40
CA LYS A 244 8.97 -3.34 7.79
C LYS A 244 8.10 -4.61 7.87
N SER A 245 7.46 -5.01 6.78
CA SER A 245 6.61 -6.20 6.72
C SER A 245 6.77 -6.87 5.37
N ILE A 246 6.94 -8.19 5.38
CA ILE A 246 6.99 -9.03 4.18
C ILE A 246 5.79 -9.97 4.23
N VAL A 247 5.01 -10.00 3.15
CA VAL A 247 3.88 -10.91 2.99
C VAL A 247 4.10 -11.73 1.74
N VAL A 248 4.01 -13.05 1.85
CA VAL A 248 3.99 -13.97 0.70
C VAL A 248 2.65 -14.67 0.67
N ARG A 249 2.05 -14.78 -0.51
CA ARG A 249 0.74 -15.36 -0.69
C ARG A 249 0.67 -16.29 -1.90
N ASP A 250 0.08 -17.47 -1.71
CA ASP A 250 -0.21 -18.43 -2.78
C ASP A 250 1.06 -18.98 -3.49
N TRP A 251 2.17 -19.14 -2.76
CA TRP A 251 3.43 -19.71 -3.30
C TRP A 251 3.80 -21.03 -2.63
N THR A 252 4.55 -21.89 -3.33
CA THR A 252 5.35 -22.95 -2.69
C THR A 252 6.69 -22.35 -2.23
N LEU A 253 6.91 -22.25 -0.93
CA LEU A 253 8.05 -21.60 -0.31
C LEU A 253 9.20 -22.58 -0.12
N LEU A 254 10.35 -22.23 -0.70
CA LEU A 254 11.59 -22.98 -0.59
C LEU A 254 12.59 -22.25 0.30
N PHE A 255 12.98 -22.89 1.39
CA PHE A 255 14.07 -22.50 2.28
C PHE A 255 15.21 -23.49 2.13
N ASP A 256 16.45 -22.99 2.12
CA ASP A 256 17.66 -23.81 1.97
C ASP A 256 18.30 -24.19 3.30
N GLY A 257 17.80 -23.65 4.43
CA GLY A 257 18.34 -23.89 5.77
C GLY A 257 19.73 -23.30 6.01
N CYS A 258 20.30 -22.54 5.07
CA CYS A 258 21.63 -21.94 5.21
C CYS A 258 21.62 -20.42 4.92
N THR A 259 20.54 -19.91 4.34
CA THR A 259 20.33 -18.50 4.07
C THR A 259 19.27 -17.93 5.03
N PRO A 260 19.54 -16.78 5.67
CA PRO A 260 18.52 -16.10 6.47
C PRO A 260 17.33 -15.64 5.63
N VAL A 261 16.17 -15.47 6.26
CA VAL A 261 14.93 -15.05 5.61
C VAL A 261 14.97 -13.59 5.14
N THR A 262 15.61 -12.71 5.89
CA THR A 262 15.74 -11.28 5.56
C THR A 262 17.10 -10.73 6.00
N ALA A 263 17.61 -9.75 5.26
CA ALA A 263 18.85 -9.04 5.58
C ALA A 263 18.63 -7.82 6.50
N TYR A 264 17.38 -7.43 6.73
CA TYR A 264 17.03 -6.26 7.54
C TYR A 264 15.96 -6.60 8.58
N PRO A 265 15.98 -5.98 9.77
CA PRO A 265 14.98 -6.24 10.78
C PRO A 265 13.57 -5.86 10.31
N ILE A 266 12.61 -6.76 10.54
CA ILE A 266 11.21 -6.60 10.15
C ILE A 266 10.28 -6.75 11.36
N GLU A 267 9.10 -6.14 11.28
CA GLU A 267 8.03 -6.31 12.27
C GLU A 267 7.30 -7.64 12.05
N THR A 268 6.95 -7.95 10.80
CA THR A 268 6.12 -9.12 10.50
C THR A 268 6.56 -9.82 9.22
N LEU A 269 6.72 -11.13 9.30
CA LEU A 269 6.70 -12.04 8.15
C LEU A 269 5.34 -12.75 8.14
N ARG A 270 4.54 -12.55 7.09
CA ARG A 270 3.25 -13.24 6.92
C ARG A 270 3.32 -14.22 5.76
N ILE A 271 2.99 -15.47 6.05
CA ILE A 271 2.87 -16.57 5.09
C ILE A 271 1.37 -16.87 4.97
N SER A 272 0.80 -16.63 3.81
CA SER A 272 -0.65 -16.70 3.61
C SER A 272 -1.00 -17.67 2.49
N SER A 273 -1.77 -18.72 2.80
CA SER A 273 -2.19 -19.73 1.81
C SER A 273 -1.03 -20.30 0.98
N CYS A 274 0.11 -20.53 1.63
CA CYS A 274 1.32 -21.04 0.99
C CYS A 274 1.57 -22.52 1.34
N THR A 275 2.32 -23.20 0.49
CA THR A 275 2.94 -24.49 0.84
C THR A 275 4.36 -24.23 1.34
N VAL A 276 4.71 -24.67 2.54
CA VAL A 276 6.09 -24.69 3.03
C VAL A 276 6.66 -26.08 2.76
N GLU A 277 7.69 -26.14 1.90
CA GLU A 277 8.25 -27.41 1.43
C GLU A 277 9.00 -28.18 2.53
N SER A 278 9.85 -27.48 3.30
CA SER A 278 10.56 -28.05 4.44
C SER A 278 10.42 -27.15 5.66
N VAL A 279 9.86 -27.72 6.74
CA VAL A 279 9.66 -27.05 8.02
C VAL A 279 10.99 -26.90 8.74
N ASP A 280 11.85 -27.91 8.68
CA ASP A 280 13.16 -27.86 9.32
C ASP A 280 14.04 -26.77 8.68
N ASN A 281 14.03 -26.63 7.35
CA ASN A 281 14.75 -25.54 6.68
C ASN A 281 14.16 -24.15 6.99
N LEU A 282 12.84 -24.04 7.15
CA LEU A 282 12.20 -22.79 7.59
C LEU A 282 12.67 -22.40 8.99
N ILE A 283 12.64 -23.34 9.95
CA ILE A 283 13.07 -23.11 11.33
C ILE A 283 14.54 -22.68 11.35
N GLU A 284 15.39 -23.37 10.60
CA GLU A 284 16.81 -23.06 10.53
C GLU A 284 17.07 -21.68 9.92
N ALA A 285 16.39 -21.33 8.82
CA ALA A 285 16.48 -19.99 8.23
C ALA A 285 16.04 -18.89 9.21
N LEU A 286 14.98 -19.12 10.00
CA LEU A 286 14.53 -18.20 11.05
C LEU A 286 15.55 -18.09 12.20
N ARG A 287 16.16 -19.21 12.60
CA ARG A 287 17.23 -19.26 13.61
C ARG A 287 18.44 -18.45 13.16
N LEU A 288 18.90 -18.64 11.93
CA LEU A 288 19.98 -17.85 11.32
C LEU A 288 19.62 -16.37 11.24
N THR A 289 18.36 -16.05 10.96
CA THR A 289 17.88 -14.66 10.94
C THR A 289 17.95 -14.01 12.32
N ALA A 290 17.53 -14.73 13.37
CA ALA A 290 17.59 -14.23 14.75
C ALA A 290 19.03 -14.03 15.26
N GLN A 291 20.00 -14.78 14.72
CA GLN A 291 21.42 -14.67 15.08
C GLN A 291 22.15 -13.52 14.38
N GLN A 292 21.54 -12.87 13.39
CA GLN A 292 22.16 -11.75 12.71
C GLN A 292 22.44 -10.59 13.68
N GLN A 293 23.60 -9.95 13.52
CA GLN A 293 23.93 -8.77 14.30
C GLN A 293 23.03 -7.60 13.90
N LEU A 294 22.24 -7.11 14.86
CA LEU A 294 21.47 -5.90 14.67
C LEU A 294 22.42 -4.71 14.46
N PRO A 295 22.11 -3.80 13.54
CA PRO A 295 22.80 -2.52 13.46
C PRO A 295 22.74 -1.83 14.83
N LYS A 296 23.90 -1.49 15.40
CA LYS A 296 23.98 -0.77 16.68
C LYS A 296 23.31 0.61 16.53
N VAL A 297 22.03 0.72 16.87
CA VAL A 297 21.35 2.01 16.94
C VAL A 297 21.85 2.72 18.20
N LYS A 298 22.75 3.70 18.04
CA LYS A 298 23.10 4.63 19.12
C LYS A 298 21.85 5.43 19.49
N ARG A 299 21.12 4.99 20.51
CA ARG A 299 19.99 5.74 21.05
C ARG A 299 20.57 6.87 21.90
N VAL A 300 20.58 8.09 21.36
CA VAL A 300 20.85 9.29 22.15
C VAL A 300 19.64 9.51 23.04
N ILE A 301 19.75 9.12 24.30
CA ILE A 301 18.79 9.51 25.34
C ILE A 301 19.02 10.99 25.58
N ARG A 302 18.15 11.86 25.06
CA ARG A 302 18.07 13.24 25.56
C ARG A 302 17.51 13.16 26.98
N PRO A 303 18.17 13.76 27.98
CA PRO A 303 17.57 13.87 29.30
C PRO A 303 16.29 14.72 29.19
N ALA A 304 15.21 14.21 29.78
CA ALA A 304 14.09 15.05 30.15
C ALA A 304 14.58 15.91 31.32
N ASP A 305 14.77 17.20 31.07
CA ASP A 305 14.20 18.25 31.92
C ASP A 305 14.57 19.62 31.34
N GLY A 306 13.51 20.39 31.06
CA GLY A 306 13.63 21.81 30.83
C GLY A 306 13.89 22.49 32.17
N THR A 307 15.05 23.12 32.30
CA THR A 307 15.23 24.34 33.08
C THR A 307 16.57 24.96 32.69
N VAL A 308 16.49 26.07 31.95
CA VAL A 308 17.63 26.94 31.68
C VAL A 308 17.93 27.72 32.95
N LYS A 309 19.13 27.58 33.52
CA LYS A 309 19.74 28.61 34.38
C LYS A 309 21.22 28.83 34.01
N PRO A 310 21.74 30.06 34.18
CA PRO A 310 22.92 30.54 33.49
C PRO A 310 24.22 30.08 34.14
N LYS A 311 25.29 30.10 33.33
CA LYS A 311 26.68 29.85 33.73
C LYS A 311 27.12 30.72 34.91
N THR A 312 27.74 30.09 35.90
CA THR A 312 28.81 30.69 36.70
C THR A 312 29.88 29.64 36.98
N THR A 313 31.12 30.04 36.75
CA THR A 313 32.38 29.33 36.93
C THR A 313 32.70 29.07 38.40
N SER A 314 33.12 27.84 38.75
CA SER A 314 34.33 27.57 39.56
C SER A 314 34.52 26.07 39.90
N ALA A 315 35.78 25.67 39.78
CA ALA A 315 36.59 24.66 40.48
C ALA A 315 35.98 23.36 41.07
N THR A 316 36.62 22.25 40.65
CA THR A 316 36.99 21.01 41.38
C THR A 316 35.96 20.35 42.32
N THR A 317 35.45 19.19 41.93
CA THR A 317 35.46 17.95 42.76
C THR A 317 35.00 16.74 41.95
N GLU A 318 35.50 15.58 42.36
CA GLU A 318 35.38 14.24 41.78
C GLU A 318 33.94 13.85 41.41
N LYS A 319 33.75 13.24 40.22
CA LYS A 319 32.47 12.62 39.84
C LYS A 319 32.53 11.11 40.10
N PRO A 320 31.58 10.54 40.86
CA PRO A 320 31.50 9.11 41.05
C PRO A 320 31.08 8.43 39.74
N LEU A 321 31.74 7.32 39.44
CA LEU A 321 31.53 6.47 38.27
C LEU A 321 30.15 5.77 38.40
N VAL A 322 29.07 6.45 38.04
CA VAL A 322 27.74 5.82 37.95
C VAL A 322 27.76 4.86 36.77
N LYS A 323 27.92 3.56 37.07
CA LYS A 323 27.68 2.45 36.13
C LYS A 323 26.26 2.57 35.57
N LYS A 324 26.14 3.11 34.36
CA LYS A 324 24.90 3.03 33.56
C LYS A 324 24.67 1.57 33.19
N THR A 325 23.81 0.91 33.94
CA THR A 325 23.21 -0.37 33.56
C THR A 325 22.30 -0.14 32.36
N THR A 326 22.84 -0.30 31.15
CA THR A 326 22.05 -0.42 29.93
C THR A 326 21.41 -1.81 29.90
N THR A 327 20.13 -1.91 30.26
CA THR A 327 19.30 -3.08 29.91
C THR A 327 19.05 -3.05 28.41
N THR A 328 19.96 -3.64 27.63
CA THR A 328 19.75 -3.88 26.20
C THR A 328 18.72 -5.00 26.03
N ARG A 329 17.44 -4.64 25.95
CA ARG A 329 16.42 -5.56 25.42
C ARG A 329 16.81 -5.86 23.97
N LYS A 330 17.34 -7.07 23.71
CA LYS A 330 17.70 -7.50 22.34
C LYS A 330 16.43 -7.37 21.49
N LYS A 331 16.50 -6.55 20.44
CA LYS A 331 15.35 -6.30 19.57
C LYS A 331 15.28 -7.48 18.60
N ALA A 332 14.21 -8.28 18.61
CA ALA A 332 14.11 -9.41 17.68
C ALA A 332 14.27 -8.94 16.21
N PHE A 333 14.97 -9.74 15.40
CA PHE A 333 15.20 -9.42 14.00
C PHE A 333 13.92 -9.54 13.17
N ILE A 334 13.10 -10.55 13.48
CA ILE A 334 11.70 -10.67 13.08
C ILE A 334 10.90 -10.64 14.38
N LYS A 335 9.97 -9.70 14.55
CA LYS A 335 9.16 -9.67 15.78
C LYS A 335 8.06 -10.73 15.75
N LYS A 336 7.34 -10.84 14.62
CA LYS A 336 6.17 -11.71 14.47
C LYS A 336 6.23 -12.53 13.18
N LEU A 337 5.95 -13.83 13.29
CA LEU A 337 5.63 -14.73 12.19
C LEU A 337 4.12 -14.99 12.21
N GLU A 338 3.44 -14.71 11.10
CA GLU A 338 2.01 -14.98 10.91
C GLU A 338 1.80 -16.07 9.86
N LEU A 339 1.13 -17.16 10.23
CA LEU A 339 0.56 -18.12 9.28
C LEU A 339 -0.95 -17.86 9.18
N ALA A 340 -1.44 -17.68 7.96
CA ALA A 340 -2.84 -17.36 7.70
C ALA A 340 -3.34 -18.07 6.43
N GLY A 341 -4.66 -18.22 6.29
CA GLY A 341 -5.24 -18.88 5.13
C GLY A 341 -5.00 -20.39 5.13
N GLN A 342 -5.04 -20.99 3.94
CA GLN A 342 -4.89 -22.43 3.73
C GLN A 342 -3.41 -22.80 3.55
N CYS A 343 -2.65 -22.74 4.64
CA CYS A 343 -1.23 -23.08 4.61
C CYS A 343 -1.00 -24.59 4.72
N THR A 344 -0.11 -25.10 3.89
CA THR A 344 0.32 -26.52 3.91
C THR A 344 1.76 -26.62 4.40
N LEU A 345 2.00 -27.40 5.45
CA LEU A 345 3.35 -27.70 5.95
C LEU A 345 3.72 -29.13 5.51
N ARG A 346 4.48 -29.28 4.42
CA ARG A 346 4.60 -30.57 3.71
C ARG A 346 5.09 -31.72 4.61
N GLU A 347 6.15 -31.49 5.36
CA GLU A 347 6.74 -32.46 6.30
C GLU A 347 5.83 -32.77 7.51
N LEU A 348 4.83 -31.92 7.80
CA LEU A 348 3.91 -32.08 8.92
C LEU A 348 2.48 -32.42 8.45
N GLN A 349 2.27 -32.75 7.17
CA GLN A 349 0.95 -33.06 6.62
C GLN A 349 0.25 -34.20 7.35
N PHE A 350 1.01 -35.18 7.86
CA PHE A 350 0.48 -36.30 8.64
C PHE A 350 -0.22 -35.86 9.94
N LEU A 351 0.04 -34.64 10.44
CA LEU A 351 -0.62 -34.04 11.60
C LEU A 351 -1.91 -33.31 11.26
N GLN A 352 -2.25 -33.16 9.97
CA GLN A 352 -3.47 -32.52 9.48
C GLN A 352 -3.70 -31.15 10.15
N THR A 353 -4.81 -31.00 10.89
CA THR A 353 -5.21 -29.74 11.57
C THR A 353 -4.28 -29.32 12.70
N LYS A 354 -3.35 -30.18 13.13
CA LYS A 354 -2.36 -29.89 14.19
C LYS A 354 -0.97 -29.54 13.68
N ALA A 355 -0.77 -29.50 12.36
CA ALA A 355 0.54 -29.20 11.78
C ALA A 355 1.10 -27.84 12.26
N HIS A 356 0.23 -26.82 12.39
CA HIS A 356 0.63 -25.50 12.86
C HIS A 356 1.02 -25.48 14.35
N GLU A 357 0.38 -26.29 15.20
CA GLU A 357 0.72 -26.41 16.63
C GLU A 357 2.13 -26.97 16.80
N GLU A 358 2.48 -27.99 16.00
CA GLU A 358 3.81 -28.59 16.04
C GLU A 358 4.89 -27.61 15.56
N LEU A 359 4.62 -26.84 14.48
CA LEU A 359 5.51 -25.77 14.05
C LEU A 359 5.75 -24.74 15.17
N ILE A 360 4.68 -24.32 15.88
CA ILE A 360 4.79 -23.38 17.01
C ILE A 360 5.72 -23.94 18.09
N ARG A 361 5.53 -25.20 18.50
CA ARG A 361 6.39 -25.83 19.54
C ARG A 361 7.86 -25.84 19.13
N ARG A 362 8.16 -26.23 17.88
CA ARG A 362 9.55 -26.27 17.39
C ARG A 362 10.19 -24.88 17.31
N LEU A 363 9.41 -23.87 16.90
CA LEU A 363 9.87 -22.48 16.85
C LEU A 363 10.11 -21.89 18.23
N GLN A 364 9.27 -22.20 19.23
CA GLN A 364 9.48 -21.76 20.61
C GLN A 364 10.80 -22.27 21.21
N VAL A 365 11.23 -23.48 20.82
CA VAL A 365 12.53 -24.03 21.24
C VAL A 365 13.69 -23.37 20.47
N SER A 366 13.55 -23.23 19.15
CA SER A 366 14.66 -22.81 18.28
C SER A 366 14.86 -21.29 18.22
N VAL A 367 13.78 -20.53 18.36
CA VAL A 367 13.73 -19.06 18.23
C VAL A 367 12.77 -18.48 19.30
N PRO A 368 13.11 -18.56 20.59
CA PRO A 368 12.17 -18.27 21.69
C PRO A 368 11.65 -16.81 21.72
N ASP A 369 12.39 -15.87 21.14
CA ASP A 369 12.02 -14.45 21.08
C ASP A 369 11.06 -14.10 19.92
N LEU A 370 10.70 -15.07 19.07
CA LEU A 370 9.80 -14.88 17.93
C LEU A 370 8.34 -15.08 18.35
N GLU A 371 7.50 -14.05 18.16
CA GLU A 371 6.05 -14.19 18.30
C GLU A 371 5.51 -14.98 17.10
N VAL A 372 4.78 -16.07 17.34
CA VAL A 372 4.15 -16.88 16.29
C VAL A 372 2.64 -16.80 16.43
N SER A 373 1.95 -16.47 15.35
CA SER A 373 0.50 -16.29 15.29
C SER A 373 -0.09 -17.12 14.17
N CYS A 374 -1.02 -18.01 14.53
CA CYS A 374 -1.75 -18.89 13.60
C CYS A 374 -3.28 -18.73 13.73
N GLU A 375 -3.75 -17.60 14.28
CA GLU A 375 -5.18 -17.34 14.55
C GLU A 375 -6.05 -17.38 13.28
N ASP A 376 -5.47 -17.01 12.14
CA ASP A 376 -6.15 -16.92 10.85
C ASP A 376 -5.93 -18.18 9.96
N ILE A 377 -5.53 -19.33 10.54
CA ILE A 377 -5.29 -20.55 9.74
C ILE A 377 -6.60 -21.29 9.47
N TYR A 378 -6.77 -21.76 8.23
CA TYR A 378 -7.93 -22.53 7.80
C TYR A 378 -7.48 -23.88 7.23
N TYR A 379 -8.21 -24.93 7.61
CA TYR A 379 -8.04 -26.28 7.05
C TYR A 379 -9.30 -26.63 6.26
N CYS A 380 -9.15 -27.02 5.00
CA CYS A 380 -10.24 -27.62 4.23
C CYS A 380 -10.37 -29.10 4.62
N TRP A 381 -11.61 -29.54 4.77
CA TRP A 381 -11.97 -30.93 5.03
C TRP A 381 -12.17 -31.71 3.73
#